data_AF-A0A946TUG7-F1
#
_entry.id   AF-A0A946TUG7-F1
#
_cell.length_a   1.000
_cell.length_b   1.000
_cell.length_c   1.000
_cell.angle_alpha   90.00
_cell.angle_beta   90.00
_cell.angle_gamma   90.00
#
_symmetry.space_group_name_H-M   'P 1'
#
loop_
_entity.id
_entity.type
_entity.pdbx_description
1 polymer ?
#
loop_
_entity_poly.entity_id
_entity_poly.type
_entity_poly.pdbx_seq_one_letter_code
_entity_poly.pdbx_strand_id
1 'polypeptide(L)'
;LADLPQIPGRLESVSEGRPFDVYVDYAHTPDALSNALLTLEKLNPRRLVVVFGCGGDRDTTKRAQMGNVAASIANYAIITSDNPRSESPSQIISEIESGFKGTHYEVVEDRREAIALAVSYLLPGDILLIAGKGHETYQEVLGKRTAFDDRTIAGQMLNDRDHVFADMVREKREQYEKDKLERENRGQTEGEEEYRRL
;
A
#
# COMPACT_ATOMS: atom_id res chain seq x y z
N LEU A 1 26.62 -9.99 -10.18
CA LEU A 1 25.55 -9.59 -9.23
C LEU A 1 24.20 -9.43 -9.92
N ALA A 2 24.13 -9.00 -11.19
CA ALA A 2 22.89 -8.81 -11.93
C ALA A 2 22.08 -10.09 -12.24
N ASP A 3 22.68 -11.29 -12.14
CA ASP A 3 22.05 -12.57 -12.49
C ASP A 3 21.69 -13.45 -11.28
N LEU A 4 21.66 -12.90 -10.06
CA LEU A 4 21.14 -13.65 -8.92
C LEU A 4 19.62 -13.57 -8.92
N PRO A 5 18.91 -14.71 -8.88
CA PRO A 5 17.46 -14.69 -8.83
C PRO A 5 16.99 -13.97 -7.56
N GLN A 6 15.96 -13.13 -7.70
CA GLN A 6 15.27 -12.50 -6.59
C GLN A 6 14.85 -13.59 -5.59
N ILE A 7 15.19 -13.41 -4.31
CA ILE A 7 14.76 -14.33 -3.27
C ILE A 7 13.29 -14.04 -2.98
N PRO A 8 12.37 -15.00 -3.15
CA PRO A 8 10.96 -14.76 -2.91
C PRO A 8 10.68 -14.21 -1.51
N GLY A 9 9.93 -13.13 -1.42
CA GLY A 9 9.56 -12.46 -0.17
C GLY A 9 10.73 -11.82 0.59
N ARG A 10 11.77 -11.35 -0.10
CA ARG A 10 12.87 -10.55 0.47
C ARG A 10 13.06 -9.27 -0.35
N LEU A 11 12.51 -8.17 0.16
CA LEU A 11 12.35 -6.90 -0.57
C LEU A 11 11.96 -7.15 -2.04
N GLU A 12 10.99 -8.05 -2.23
CA GLU A 12 10.51 -8.47 -3.54
C GLU A 12 9.62 -7.36 -4.10
N SER A 13 10.06 -6.75 -5.21
CA SER A 13 9.31 -5.68 -5.87
C SER A 13 8.09 -6.24 -6.59
N VAL A 14 6.94 -5.60 -6.39
CA VAL A 14 5.67 -5.90 -7.07
C VAL A 14 5.07 -4.67 -7.76
N SER A 15 5.83 -3.57 -7.90
CA SER A 15 5.35 -2.31 -8.49
C SER A 15 5.33 -2.30 -10.02
N GLU A 16 6.12 -3.13 -10.69
CA GLU A 16 6.16 -3.28 -12.17
C GLU A 16 6.32 -1.97 -12.96
N GLY A 17 7.16 -1.04 -12.48
CA GLY A 17 7.49 0.21 -13.20
C GLY A 17 6.48 1.36 -13.01
N ARG A 18 5.56 1.23 -12.04
CA ARG A 18 4.68 2.31 -11.58
C ARG A 18 5.49 3.48 -11.00
N PRO A 19 4.91 4.70 -10.89
CA PRO A 19 5.64 5.87 -10.40
C PRO A 19 5.93 5.85 -8.89
N PHE A 20 5.64 4.74 -8.21
CA PHE A 20 5.90 4.46 -6.80
C PHE A 20 6.31 3.00 -6.69
N ASP A 21 6.97 2.63 -5.59
CA ASP A 21 7.41 1.26 -5.38
C ASP A 21 6.63 0.55 -4.29
N VAL A 22 6.46 -0.76 -4.48
CA VAL A 22 5.83 -1.66 -3.52
C VAL A 22 6.73 -2.87 -3.35
N TYR A 23 7.11 -3.16 -2.11
CA TYR A 23 7.99 -4.27 -1.75
C TYR A 23 7.29 -5.20 -0.76
N VAL A 24 7.47 -6.51 -0.94
CA VAL A 24 7.05 -7.53 0.02
C VAL A 24 8.27 -8.15 0.70
N ASP A 25 8.26 -8.18 2.04
CA ASP A 25 9.38 -8.70 2.83
C ASP A 25 8.93 -9.58 4.01
N TYR A 26 9.78 -10.53 4.40
CA TYR A 26 9.55 -11.43 5.53
C TYR A 26 9.91 -10.86 6.90
N ALA A 27 10.24 -9.57 6.99
CA ALA A 27 10.60 -8.91 8.22
C ALA A 27 9.48 -9.01 9.28
N HIS A 28 9.62 -9.99 10.18
CA HIS A 28 8.68 -10.30 11.27
C HIS A 28 9.33 -10.17 12.65
N THR A 29 10.47 -9.49 12.73
CA THR A 29 11.18 -9.15 13.97
C THR A 29 11.55 -7.67 13.97
N PRO A 30 11.80 -7.03 15.13
CA PRO A 30 12.14 -5.60 15.19
C PRO A 30 13.39 -5.27 14.37
N ASP A 31 14.44 -6.09 14.48
CA ASP A 31 15.69 -5.89 13.75
C ASP A 31 15.50 -6.05 12.24
N ALA A 32 14.80 -7.10 11.80
CA ALA A 32 14.53 -7.31 10.38
C ALA A 32 13.67 -6.17 9.79
N LEU A 33 12.66 -5.71 10.52
CA LEU A 33 11.81 -4.60 10.10
C LEU A 33 12.60 -3.29 10.01
N SER A 34 13.45 -3.03 11.00
CA SER A 34 14.34 -1.86 11.01
C SER A 34 15.28 -1.90 9.80
N ASN A 35 15.93 -3.03 9.55
CA ASN A 35 16.85 -3.19 8.42
C ASN A 35 16.15 -3.00 7.06
N ALA A 36 14.94 -3.55 6.89
CA ALA A 36 14.15 -3.35 5.68
C ALA A 36 13.77 -1.88 5.47
N LEU A 37 13.22 -1.22 6.51
CA LEU A 37 12.82 0.18 6.45
C LEU A 37 14.01 1.12 6.18
N LEU A 38 15.13 0.96 6.89
CA LEU A 38 16.35 1.75 6.68
C LEU A 38 16.97 1.52 5.30
N THR A 39 16.81 0.32 4.73
CA THR A 39 17.27 0.05 3.36
C THR A 39 16.43 0.81 2.36
N LEU A 40 15.11 0.83 2.53
CA LEU A 40 14.19 1.55 1.65
C LEU A 40 14.28 3.07 1.82
N GLU A 41 14.55 3.56 3.04
CA GLU A 41 14.77 4.98 3.31
C GLU A 41 15.95 5.55 2.51
N LYS A 42 17.02 4.76 2.30
CA LYS A 42 18.18 5.17 1.49
C LYS A 42 17.86 5.41 0.02
N LEU A 43 16.71 4.94 -0.46
CA LEU A 43 16.20 5.23 -1.81
C LEU A 43 15.58 6.63 -1.90
N ASN A 44 15.56 7.40 -0.80
CA ASN A 44 15.00 8.74 -0.68
C ASN A 44 13.54 8.82 -1.15
N PRO A 45 12.64 7.99 -0.60
CA PRO A 45 11.23 8.08 -0.93
C PRO A 45 10.65 9.42 -0.50
N ARG A 46 9.66 9.90 -1.25
CA ARG A 46 8.84 11.05 -0.82
C ARG A 46 8.02 10.69 0.44
N ARG A 47 7.62 9.43 0.58
CA ARG A 47 6.95 8.87 1.78
C ARG A 47 7.22 7.38 1.84
N LEU A 48 7.66 6.89 3.00
CA LEU A 48 7.80 5.48 3.33
C LEU A 48 6.61 5.02 4.17
N VAL A 49 5.82 4.10 3.61
CA VAL A 49 4.62 3.53 4.24
C VAL A 49 4.91 2.05 4.55
N VAL A 50 4.44 1.56 5.70
CA VAL A 50 4.58 0.14 6.06
C VAL A 50 3.25 -0.48 6.47
N VAL A 51 2.93 -1.66 5.93
CA VAL A 51 1.83 -2.52 6.38
C VAL A 51 2.45 -3.72 7.09
N PHE A 52 2.10 -3.95 8.34
CA PHE A 52 2.64 -5.09 9.09
C PHE A 52 1.73 -5.56 10.22
N GLY A 53 1.98 -6.79 10.66
CA GLY A 53 1.32 -7.39 11.82
C GLY A 53 2.31 -8.25 12.61
N CYS A 54 1.82 -8.93 13.64
CA CYS A 54 2.58 -9.93 14.37
C CYS A 54 1.80 -11.26 14.43
N GLY A 55 2.53 -12.37 14.46
CA GLY A 55 1.93 -13.68 14.70
C GLY A 55 1.52 -13.88 16.17
N GLY A 56 0.38 -14.54 16.38
CA GLY A 56 -0.05 -15.05 17.68
C GLY A 56 0.66 -16.35 18.07
N ASP A 57 0.49 -16.83 19.30
CA ASP A 57 1.14 -17.98 19.93
C ASP A 57 2.67 -17.97 19.79
N ARG A 58 3.27 -16.78 19.81
CA ARG A 58 4.71 -16.54 19.61
C ARG A 58 5.21 -15.48 20.59
N ASP A 59 6.49 -15.13 20.45
CA ASP A 59 7.11 -14.05 21.22
C ASP A 59 6.30 -12.76 21.12
N THR A 60 5.70 -12.36 22.24
CA THR A 60 4.90 -11.15 22.38
C THR A 60 5.76 -9.93 22.67
N THR A 61 6.98 -10.11 23.20
CA THR A 61 7.87 -9.01 23.59
C THR A 61 8.30 -8.15 22.40
N LYS A 62 8.30 -8.74 21.20
CA LYS A 62 8.61 -8.04 19.97
C LYS A 62 7.52 -7.10 19.48
N ARG A 63 6.26 -7.26 19.91
CA ARG A 63 5.10 -6.55 19.32
C ARG A 63 5.22 -5.04 19.48
N ALA A 64 5.40 -4.59 20.73
CA ALA A 64 5.65 -3.17 21.03
C ALA A 64 6.96 -2.68 20.41
N GLN A 65 8.00 -3.51 20.33
CA GLN A 65 9.27 -3.14 19.72
C GLN A 65 9.14 -2.91 18.21
N MET A 66 8.41 -3.78 17.50
CA MET A 66 8.10 -3.61 16.07
C MET A 66 7.26 -2.35 15.84
N GLY A 67 6.28 -2.08 16.71
CA GLY A 67 5.54 -0.82 16.70
C GLY A 67 6.45 0.40 16.82
N ASN A 68 7.37 0.40 17.79
CA ASN A 68 8.34 1.48 17.97
C ASN A 68 9.28 1.66 16.76
N VAL A 69 9.73 0.57 16.15
CA VAL A 69 10.56 0.60 14.92
C VAL A 69 9.79 1.27 13.78
N ALA A 70 8.56 0.81 13.50
CA ALA A 70 7.72 1.39 12.46
C ALA A 70 7.46 2.89 12.72
N ALA A 71 7.12 3.24 13.97
CA ALA A 71 6.88 4.62 14.39
C ALA A 71 8.11 5.54 14.22
N SER A 72 9.32 4.99 14.34
CA SER A 72 10.55 5.78 14.31
C SER A 72 11.08 6.04 12.89
N ILE A 73 10.82 5.13 11.95
CA ILE A 73 11.45 5.15 10.62
C ILE A 73 10.43 5.43 9.52
N ALA A 74 9.24 4.83 9.57
CA ALA A 74 8.23 5.02 8.53
C ALA A 74 7.51 6.35 8.73
N ASN A 75 7.12 6.99 7.62
CA ASN A 75 6.26 8.17 7.67
C ASN A 75 4.82 7.82 8.03
N TYR A 76 4.38 6.61 7.70
CA TYR A 76 3.05 6.12 8.02
C TYR A 76 3.05 4.59 8.18
N ALA A 77 2.27 4.08 9.13
CA ALA A 77 2.12 2.65 9.34
C ALA A 77 0.65 2.22 9.28
N ILE A 78 0.38 1.05 8.73
CA ILE A 78 -0.90 0.36 8.88
C ILE A 78 -0.64 -0.93 9.64
N ILE A 79 -1.25 -1.02 10.82
CA ILE A 79 -1.16 -2.19 11.68
C ILE A 79 -2.34 -3.11 11.33
N THR A 80 -2.03 -4.39 11.10
CA THR A 80 -3.01 -5.36 10.62
C THR A 80 -2.77 -6.76 11.20
N SER A 81 -3.67 -7.68 10.91
CA SER A 81 -3.49 -9.11 11.21
C SER A 81 -2.41 -9.74 10.32
N ASP A 82 -1.76 -10.80 10.83
CA ASP A 82 -0.80 -11.61 10.07
C ASP A 82 -1.16 -13.09 10.19
N ASN A 83 -0.72 -13.74 11.26
CA ASN A 83 -1.07 -15.12 11.58
C ASN A 83 -1.51 -15.13 13.05
N PRO A 84 -2.74 -14.69 13.37
CA PRO A 84 -3.19 -14.56 14.76
C PRO A 84 -3.28 -15.91 15.48
N ARG A 85 -3.38 -17.02 14.75
CA ARG A 85 -3.45 -18.39 15.31
C ARG A 85 -4.56 -18.48 16.36
N SER A 86 -4.25 -18.81 17.61
CA SER A 86 -5.25 -18.93 18.67
C SER A 86 -5.56 -17.61 19.40
N GLU A 87 -4.74 -16.57 19.20
CA GLU A 87 -4.92 -15.26 19.83
C GLU A 87 -5.93 -14.37 19.09
N SER A 88 -6.50 -13.39 19.81
CA SER A 88 -7.35 -12.37 19.20
C SER A 88 -6.50 -11.41 18.34
N PRO A 89 -6.84 -11.19 17.05
CA PRO A 89 -6.13 -10.22 16.22
C PRO A 89 -6.07 -8.82 16.86
N SER A 90 -7.20 -8.36 17.41
CA SER A 90 -7.31 -7.07 18.08
C SER A 90 -6.41 -6.93 19.31
N GLN A 91 -6.14 -8.02 20.04
CA GLN A 91 -5.21 -8.00 21.18
C GLN A 91 -3.76 -7.85 20.69
N ILE A 92 -3.38 -8.63 19.67
CA ILE A 92 -2.05 -8.51 19.06
C ILE A 92 -1.83 -7.09 18.52
N ILE A 93 -2.82 -6.54 17.83
CA ILE A 93 -2.78 -5.17 17.30
C ILE A 93 -2.57 -4.16 18.43
N SER A 94 -3.35 -4.26 19.52
CA SER A 94 -3.21 -3.35 20.67
C SER A 94 -1.82 -3.41 21.32
N GLU A 95 -1.21 -4.60 21.37
CA GLU A 95 0.16 -4.76 21.86
C GLU A 95 1.20 -4.13 20.92
N ILE A 96 0.98 -4.17 19.60
CA ILE A 96 1.82 -3.46 18.63
C ILE A 96 1.65 -1.95 18.81
N GLU A 97 0.42 -1.46 18.93
CA GLU A 97 0.08 -0.04 19.13
C GLU A 97 0.75 0.54 20.37
N SER A 98 0.93 -0.25 21.43
CA SER A 98 1.64 0.19 22.64
C SER A 98 3.10 0.62 22.39
N GLY A 99 3.68 0.23 21.24
CA GLY A 99 4.98 0.66 20.77
C GLY A 99 5.00 2.04 20.09
N PHE A 100 3.84 2.56 19.68
CA PHE A 100 3.75 3.85 18.99
C PHE A 100 3.71 5.00 20.00
N LYS A 101 4.56 6.01 19.76
CA LYS A 101 4.57 7.27 20.53
C LYS A 101 3.92 8.44 19.78
N GLY A 102 3.39 8.19 18.59
CA GLY A 102 2.77 9.19 17.70
C GLY A 102 1.50 8.64 17.05
N THR A 103 0.84 9.47 16.24
CA THR A 103 -0.46 9.16 15.62
C THR A 103 -0.37 8.91 14.11
N HIS A 104 0.82 8.72 13.57
CA HIS A 104 1.03 8.45 12.14
C HIS A 104 0.86 6.96 11.81
N TYR A 105 -0.21 6.35 12.34
CA TYR A 105 -0.62 5.01 11.98
C TYR A 105 -2.14 4.89 11.92
N GLU A 106 -2.61 3.81 11.28
CA GLU A 106 -4.00 3.38 11.27
C GLU A 106 -4.08 1.86 11.51
N VAL A 107 -5.20 1.41 12.05
CA VAL A 107 -5.49 0.00 12.28
C VAL A 107 -6.50 -0.48 11.26
N VAL A 108 -6.14 -1.50 10.49
CA VAL A 108 -7.05 -2.22 9.61
C VAL A 108 -6.84 -3.71 9.86
N GLU A 109 -7.76 -4.34 10.60
CA GLU A 109 -7.57 -5.71 11.07
C GLU A 109 -7.44 -6.71 9.91
N ASP A 110 -8.25 -6.57 8.86
CA ASP A 110 -8.14 -7.41 7.67
C ASP A 110 -6.91 -7.03 6.84
N ARG A 111 -6.03 -8.01 6.62
CA ARG A 111 -4.75 -7.79 5.93
C ARG A 111 -4.92 -7.41 4.46
N ARG A 112 -5.94 -7.95 3.79
CA ARG A 112 -6.21 -7.60 2.39
C ARG A 112 -6.71 -6.16 2.30
N GLU A 113 -7.62 -5.76 3.19
CA GLU A 113 -8.10 -4.38 3.29
C GLU A 113 -6.97 -3.41 3.64
N ALA A 114 -6.07 -3.78 4.55
CA ALA A 114 -4.90 -2.99 4.90
C ALA A 114 -3.99 -2.74 3.69
N ILE A 115 -3.71 -3.79 2.89
CA ILE A 115 -2.92 -3.67 1.67
C ILE A 115 -3.66 -2.84 0.62
N ALA A 116 -4.96 -3.05 0.43
CA ALA A 116 -5.78 -2.28 -0.50
C ALA A 116 -5.77 -0.78 -0.15
N LEU A 117 -5.98 -0.47 1.12
CA LEU A 117 -5.95 0.89 1.63
C LEU A 117 -4.57 1.52 1.38
N ALA A 118 -3.48 0.83 1.74
CA ALA A 118 -2.12 1.32 1.51
C ALA A 118 -1.85 1.65 0.04
N VAL A 119 -2.23 0.76 -0.88
CA VAL A 119 -2.03 0.92 -2.33
C VAL A 119 -2.86 2.09 -2.88
N SER A 120 -4.06 2.30 -2.36
CA SER A 120 -5.02 3.29 -2.87
C SER A 120 -4.51 4.74 -2.82
N TYR A 121 -3.67 5.05 -1.83
CA TYR A 121 -3.23 6.42 -1.56
C TYR A 121 -1.75 6.68 -1.89
N LEU A 122 -1.05 5.74 -2.54
CA LEU A 122 0.34 5.95 -2.97
C LEU A 122 0.40 7.04 -4.05
N LEU A 123 1.34 7.97 -3.93
CA LEU A 123 1.61 9.01 -4.93
C LEU A 123 2.96 8.72 -5.61
N PRO A 124 3.29 9.43 -6.71
CA PRO A 124 4.61 9.33 -7.30
C PRO A 124 5.73 9.54 -6.27
N GLY A 125 6.70 8.62 -6.24
CA GLY A 125 7.83 8.60 -5.31
C GLY A 125 7.53 8.04 -3.93
N ASP A 126 6.33 7.52 -3.64
CA ASP A 126 6.11 6.70 -2.44
C ASP A 126 6.86 5.37 -2.52
N ILE A 127 7.21 4.85 -1.36
CA ILE A 127 7.55 3.44 -1.17
C ILE A 127 6.58 2.84 -0.16
N LEU A 128 5.97 1.71 -0.52
CA LEU A 128 5.21 0.84 0.38
C LEU A 128 6.00 -0.43 0.68
N LEU A 129 6.17 -0.73 1.96
CA LEU A 129 6.64 -2.03 2.44
C LEU A 129 5.48 -2.84 3.03
N ILE A 130 5.27 -4.05 2.52
CA ILE A 130 4.37 -5.05 3.13
C ILE A 130 5.25 -6.09 3.84
N ALA A 131 5.26 -6.05 5.17
CA ALA A 131 6.16 -6.85 5.98
C ALA A 131 5.44 -7.96 6.76
N GLY A 132 6.18 -9.04 7.05
CA GLY A 132 5.79 -10.12 7.94
C GLY A 132 5.74 -11.48 7.25
N LYS A 133 4.94 -11.61 6.18
CA LYS A 133 4.70 -12.89 5.49
C LYS A 133 5.72 -13.25 4.44
N GLY A 134 6.29 -12.27 3.73
CA GLY A 134 7.28 -12.52 2.68
C GLY A 134 6.78 -13.50 1.61
N HIS A 135 7.29 -14.73 1.64
CA HIS A 135 6.91 -15.81 0.71
C HIS A 135 5.84 -16.75 1.24
N GLU A 136 5.33 -16.53 2.46
CA GLU A 136 4.20 -17.30 3.00
C GLU A 136 2.95 -17.04 2.16
N THR A 137 2.27 -18.12 1.79
CA THR A 137 1.09 -18.11 0.91
C THR A 137 -0.20 -18.46 1.66
N TYR A 138 -0.20 -18.29 2.98
CA TYR A 138 -1.38 -18.52 3.81
C TYR A 138 -1.51 -17.53 4.97
N GLN A 139 -2.74 -17.47 5.51
CA GLN A 139 -3.05 -16.84 6.77
C GLN A 139 -3.70 -17.87 7.70
N GLU A 140 -3.22 -17.93 8.96
CA GLU A 140 -3.66 -18.91 9.95
C GLU A 140 -4.49 -18.27 11.07
N VAL A 141 -5.74 -18.72 11.19
CA VAL A 141 -6.72 -18.27 12.21
C VAL A 141 -7.37 -19.50 12.83
N LEU A 142 -7.29 -19.65 14.15
CA LEU A 142 -7.86 -20.76 14.92
C LEU A 142 -7.52 -22.13 14.33
N GLY A 143 -6.25 -22.33 13.93
CA GLY A 143 -5.76 -23.57 13.33
C GLY A 143 -6.18 -23.81 11.87
N LYS A 144 -6.99 -22.94 11.28
CA LYS A 144 -7.36 -22.99 9.86
C LYS A 144 -6.43 -22.11 9.03
N ARG A 145 -5.83 -22.70 7.99
CA ARG A 145 -5.04 -21.99 6.99
C ARG A 145 -5.88 -21.69 5.75
N THR A 146 -5.95 -20.42 5.37
CA THR A 146 -6.57 -19.98 4.12
C THR A 146 -5.49 -19.46 3.17
N ALA A 147 -5.68 -19.63 1.87
CA ALA A 147 -4.76 -19.13 0.87
C ALA A 147 -4.69 -17.60 0.93
N PHE A 148 -3.49 -17.07 1.15
CA PHE A 148 -3.25 -15.64 1.32
C PHE A 148 -1.79 -15.32 1.01
N ASP A 149 -1.53 -14.63 -0.10
CA ASP A 149 -0.18 -14.24 -0.52
C ASP A 149 -0.14 -12.73 -0.73
N ASP A 150 0.67 -12.04 0.09
CA ASP A 150 0.83 -10.58 0.04
C ASP A 150 1.19 -10.08 -1.37
N ARG A 151 1.99 -10.84 -2.13
CA ARG A 151 2.45 -10.45 -3.48
C ARG A 151 1.32 -10.51 -4.48
N THR A 152 0.56 -11.60 -4.42
CA THR A 152 -0.61 -11.79 -5.29
C THR A 152 -1.66 -10.71 -4.99
N ILE A 153 -1.91 -10.44 -3.70
CA ILE A 153 -2.88 -9.44 -3.27
C ILE A 153 -2.43 -8.04 -3.66
N ALA A 154 -1.18 -7.67 -3.39
CA ALA A 154 -0.62 -6.38 -3.79
C ALA A 154 -0.71 -6.18 -5.31
N GLY A 155 -0.32 -7.19 -6.10
CA GLY A 155 -0.44 -7.14 -7.57
C GLY A 155 -1.88 -6.95 -8.04
N GLN A 156 -2.85 -7.64 -7.41
CA GLN A 156 -4.28 -7.45 -7.68
C GLN A 156 -4.70 -6.00 -7.41
N MET A 157 -4.40 -5.46 -6.22
CA MET A 157 -4.79 -4.10 -5.83
C MET A 157 -4.15 -3.04 -6.72
N LEU A 158 -2.91 -3.27 -7.18
CA LEU A 158 -2.21 -2.39 -8.11
C LEU A 158 -2.87 -2.36 -9.49
N ASN A 159 -3.24 -3.53 -10.02
CA ASN A 159 -3.95 -3.61 -11.29
C ASN A 159 -5.34 -2.98 -11.21
N ASP A 160 -6.09 -3.26 -10.14
CA ASP A 160 -7.41 -2.67 -9.91
C ASP A 160 -7.32 -1.14 -9.84
N ARG A 161 -6.32 -0.61 -9.14
CA ARG A 161 -6.06 0.83 -9.07
C ARG A 161 -5.76 1.44 -10.44
N ASP A 162 -4.96 0.77 -11.26
CA ASP A 162 -4.62 1.26 -12.60
C ASP A 162 -5.85 1.30 -13.51
N HIS A 163 -6.73 0.29 -13.41
CA HIS A 163 -8.01 0.28 -14.14
C HIS A 163 -8.90 1.47 -13.73
N VAL A 164 -9.09 1.68 -12.42
CA VAL A 164 -9.87 2.82 -11.91
C VAL A 164 -9.26 4.15 -12.37
N PHE A 165 -7.93 4.28 -12.32
CA PHE A 165 -7.24 5.49 -12.77
C PHE A 165 -7.42 5.72 -14.28
N ALA A 166 -7.28 4.69 -15.09
CA ALA A 166 -7.46 4.77 -16.54
C ALA A 166 -8.89 5.15 -16.93
N ASP A 167 -9.89 4.56 -16.27
CA ASP A 167 -11.30 4.88 -16.48
C ASP A 167 -11.58 6.35 -16.12
N MET A 168 -11.11 6.81 -14.96
CA MET A 168 -11.25 8.21 -14.55
C MET A 168 -10.58 9.18 -15.54
N VAL A 169 -9.40 8.84 -16.07
CA VAL A 169 -8.71 9.67 -17.08
C VAL A 169 -9.48 9.70 -18.40
N ARG A 170 -10.06 8.57 -18.83
CA ARG A 170 -10.90 8.50 -20.03
C ARG A 170 -12.14 9.38 -19.88
N GLU A 171 -12.87 9.25 -18.78
CA GLU A 171 -14.07 10.05 -18.49
C GLU A 171 -13.77 11.55 -18.46
N LYS A 172 -12.66 11.95 -17.81
CA LYS A 172 -12.25 13.37 -17.78
C LYS A 172 -11.89 13.91 -19.17
N ARG A 173 -11.26 13.11 -20.03
CA ARG A 173 -10.93 13.52 -21.41
C ARG A 173 -12.18 13.68 -22.26
N GLU A 174 -13.11 12.73 -22.18
CA GLU A 174 -14.39 12.79 -22.90
C GLU A 174 -15.19 14.03 -22.48
N GLN A 175 -15.26 14.32 -21.18
CA GLN A 175 -15.91 15.52 -20.67
C GLN A 175 -15.22 16.80 -21.18
N TYR A 176 -13.88 16.84 -21.16
CA TYR A 176 -13.13 18.01 -21.64
C TYR A 176 -13.37 18.29 -23.13
N GLU A 177 -13.34 17.26 -23.99
CA GLU A 177 -13.60 17.44 -25.43
C GLU A 177 -15.04 17.87 -25.69
N LYS A 178 -16.01 17.34 -24.93
CA LYS A 178 -17.41 17.78 -25.00
C LYS A 178 -17.55 19.25 -24.62
N ASP A 179 -16.97 19.67 -23.50
CA ASP A 179 -16.99 21.07 -23.03
C ASP A 179 -16.32 22.02 -24.03
N LYS A 180 -15.25 21.56 -24.69
CA LYS A 180 -14.54 22.32 -25.72
C LYS A 180 -15.41 22.51 -26.97
N LEU A 181 -16.04 21.46 -27.48
CA LEU A 181 -16.94 21.53 -28.65
C LEU A 181 -18.14 22.45 -28.38
N GLU A 182 -18.71 22.40 -27.16
CA GLU A 182 -19.80 23.28 -26.76
C GLU A 182 -19.40 24.77 -26.69
N ARG A 183 -18.14 25.07 -26.38
CA ARG A 183 -17.62 26.45 -26.40
C ARG A 183 -17.38 26.95 -27.82
N GLU A 184 -16.83 26.09 -28.69
CA GLU A 184 -16.61 26.40 -30.11
C GLU A 184 -17.93 26.67 -30.83
N ASN A 185 -18.95 25.82 -30.61
CA ASN A 185 -20.28 26.00 -31.19
C ASN A 185 -20.97 27.28 -30.69
N ARG A 186 -20.86 27.62 -29.38
CA ARG A 186 -21.39 28.88 -28.84
C ARG A 186 -20.74 30.11 -29.49
N GLY A 187 -19.41 30.11 -29.61
CA GLY A 187 -18.68 31.21 -30.25
C GLY A 187 -19.01 31.39 -31.74
N GLN A 188 -19.25 30.29 -32.47
CA GLN A 188 -19.73 30.36 -33.86
C GLN A 188 -21.14 30.92 -33.96
N THR A 189 -22.05 30.50 -33.07
CA THR A 189 -23.45 30.95 -33.08
C THR A 189 -23.55 32.45 -32.77
N GLU A 190 -22.79 32.94 -31.78
CA GLU A 190 -22.74 34.36 -31.42
C GLU A 190 -22.17 35.23 -32.56
N GLY A 191 -21.10 34.77 -33.23
CA GLY A 191 -20.50 35.47 -34.38
C GLY A 191 -21.43 35.51 -35.61
N GLU A 192 -22.19 34.45 -35.86
CA GLU A 192 -23.20 34.43 -36.94
C GLU A 192 -24.38 35.37 -36.64
N GLU A 193 -24.84 35.45 -35.39
CA GLU A 193 -25.90 36.38 -34.99
C GLU A 193 -25.47 37.84 -35.10
N GLU A 194 -24.22 38.16 -34.76
CA GLU A 194 -23.66 39.50 -34.90
C GLU A 194 -23.53 39.91 -36.38
N TYR A 195 -23.05 39.00 -37.24
CA TYR A 195 -22.96 39.25 -38.68
C TYR A 195 -24.32 39.51 -39.33
N ARG A 196 -25.39 38.80 -38.91
CA ARG A 196 -26.76 39.04 -39.43
C ARG A 196 -27.38 40.37 -38.99
N ARG A 197 -26.83 41.05 -37.98
CA ARG A 197 -27.33 42.35 -37.48
C ARG A 197 -26.67 43.56 -38.15
N LEU A 198 -25.61 43.36 -38.94
CA LEU A 198 -24.92 44.37 -39.75
C LEU A 198 -25.52 44.47 -41.16
#